data_AF-A0A2G2DZA2-F1
#
_entry.id   AF-A0A2G2DZA2-F1
#
_cell.length_a   1.000
_cell.length_b   1.000
_cell.length_c   1.000
_cell.angle_alpha   90.00
_cell.angle_beta   90.00
_cell.angle_gamma   90.00
#
_symmetry.space_group_name_H-M   'P 1'
#
loop_
_entity.id
_entity.type
_entity.pdbx_description
1 polymer ?
#
loop_
_entity_poly.entity_id
_entity_poly.type
_entity_poly.pdbx_seq_one_letter_code
_entity_poly.pdbx_strand_id
1 'polypeptide(L)'
;MDTKLSPLSTLALAISIIIALFVWQGNTGFSLWDEGFLWYGVQRVMLGEVPVLDFMSYDPGRYYWSAAIMSLLGDNGIMPLRAAVALFQVIGLFAGLMLIVRSQLKQNIVFILLSTIILVVWMFPRHKLFDISLSILSIAVLTFLVQKPTLRRYFVTGVCVGLVATFGRNHGIYAVAGSIGVMFFLNIKRKVGPGILKGSLGWGLGIVAGYIPILLMALLIPGFASAFWDSILFLFTVKATNLPLPIPWPWLVDYSSIPIGDAIRGVLVGVFFIATIMFGVLAIIWVVWLKYQNKHFKPALVGAAFLALPYAHYAYSRADVGHLAQGVFPLLIGSLVLLATQPRMIKWPMTIMLCMASVWVTHVAHPGWHCYISKKCVDVEISSNNLKIAPGTANDIRLIRTLAKQYAPHDQSFIATPFWPGAYAILERKSPMYEIYALFPRSQTFEKAEIERIKTANPGFAFVFDLPLDGRDELRFRNTHPLINQYILDNFEPLPRSSRSAYQIYTTKRESQ
;
A
#
# COMPACT_ATOMS: atom_id res chain seq x y z
N MET A 1 -8.30 -7.38 -39.77
CA MET A 1 -8.96 -6.20 -39.18
C MET A 1 -8.15 -5.75 -37.98
N ASP A 2 -7.39 -4.65 -38.09
CA ASP A 2 -6.65 -4.07 -36.95
C ASP A 2 -7.66 -3.31 -36.06
N THR A 3 -8.40 -4.04 -35.22
CA THR A 3 -9.29 -3.41 -34.23
C THR A 3 -8.43 -2.74 -33.18
N LYS A 4 -8.32 -1.40 -33.24
CA LYS A 4 -7.78 -0.62 -32.12
C LYS A 4 -8.73 -0.78 -30.94
N LEU A 5 -8.29 -1.40 -29.84
CA LEU A 5 -8.89 -1.27 -28.52
C LEU A 5 -9.14 0.22 -28.25
N SER A 6 -10.42 0.53 -28.11
CA SER A 6 -10.87 1.83 -27.65
C SER A 6 -10.60 1.97 -26.15
N PRO A 7 -10.61 3.20 -25.59
CA PRO A 7 -10.58 3.40 -24.15
C PRO A 7 -11.67 2.60 -23.42
N LEU A 8 -12.86 2.47 -24.01
CA LEU A 8 -13.96 1.68 -23.43
C LEU A 8 -13.61 0.19 -23.37
N SER A 9 -13.01 -0.36 -24.44
CA SER A 9 -12.56 -1.76 -24.47
C SER A 9 -11.44 -2.03 -23.46
N THR A 10 -10.51 -1.07 -23.27
CA THR A 10 -9.46 -1.18 -22.24
C THR A 10 -10.02 -1.11 -20.83
N LEU A 11 -11.02 -0.26 -20.60
CA LEU A 11 -11.73 -0.18 -19.31
C LEU A 11 -12.48 -1.49 -19.03
N ALA A 12 -13.22 -2.00 -20.02
CA ALA A 12 -13.93 -3.27 -19.90
C ALA A 12 -12.96 -4.43 -19.57
N LEU A 13 -11.80 -4.49 -20.23
CA LEU A 13 -10.77 -5.49 -19.91
C LEU A 13 -10.28 -5.35 -18.46
N ALA A 14 -9.98 -4.14 -18.00
CA ALA A 14 -9.54 -3.91 -16.63
C ALA A 14 -10.62 -4.35 -15.61
N ILE A 15 -11.87 -3.95 -15.82
CA ILE A 15 -13.01 -4.36 -14.98
C ILE A 15 -13.15 -5.88 -14.94
N SER A 16 -13.20 -6.54 -16.10
CA SER A 16 -13.38 -7.99 -16.18
C SER A 16 -12.28 -8.75 -15.45
N ILE A 17 -11.02 -8.32 -15.59
CA ILE A 17 -9.89 -8.97 -14.92
C ILE A 17 -9.95 -8.76 -13.40
N ILE A 18 -10.25 -7.56 -12.93
CA ILE A 18 -10.35 -7.31 -11.49
C ILE A 18 -11.56 -8.04 -10.89
N ILE A 19 -12.69 -8.12 -11.58
CA ILE A 19 -13.84 -8.94 -11.14
C ILE A 19 -13.43 -10.41 -11.07
N ALA A 20 -12.75 -10.95 -12.09
CA ALA A 20 -12.31 -12.34 -12.10
C ALA A 20 -11.37 -12.64 -10.90
N LEU A 21 -10.44 -11.73 -10.59
CA LEU A 21 -9.59 -11.85 -9.40
C LEU A 21 -10.39 -11.75 -8.10
N PHE A 22 -11.33 -10.81 -8.04
CA PHE A 22 -12.16 -10.62 -6.85
C PHE A 22 -13.01 -11.86 -6.57
N VAL A 23 -13.59 -12.48 -7.60
CA VAL A 23 -14.31 -13.75 -7.47
C VAL A 23 -13.36 -14.88 -7.06
N TRP A 24 -12.15 -14.93 -7.63
CA TRP A 24 -11.18 -16.00 -7.34
C TRP A 24 -10.60 -15.95 -5.93
N GLN A 25 -10.23 -14.77 -5.43
CA GLN A 25 -9.47 -14.63 -4.17
C GLN A 25 -10.04 -13.60 -3.19
N GLY A 26 -11.15 -12.93 -3.52
CA GLY A 26 -11.75 -11.88 -2.70
C GLY A 26 -12.21 -12.38 -1.33
N ASN A 27 -12.62 -13.65 -1.21
CA ASN A 27 -13.00 -14.29 0.06
C ASN A 27 -11.85 -15.09 0.69
N THR A 28 -10.63 -15.00 0.17
CA THR A 28 -9.51 -15.85 0.59
C THR A 28 -8.44 -15.05 1.33
N GLY A 29 -7.93 -15.59 2.43
CA GLY A 29 -6.96 -14.98 3.34
C GLY A 29 -7.56 -13.84 4.15
N PHE A 30 -6.90 -13.49 5.25
CA PHE A 30 -7.21 -12.31 6.05
C PHE A 30 -5.97 -11.96 6.89
N SER A 31 -5.60 -10.68 6.94
CA SER A 31 -4.53 -10.20 7.81
C SER A 31 -5.12 -9.41 8.99
N LEU A 32 -4.92 -9.94 10.21
CA LEU A 32 -5.21 -9.20 11.45
C LEU A 32 -4.35 -7.93 11.60
N TRP A 33 -3.29 -7.82 10.80
CA TRP A 33 -2.29 -6.76 10.82
C TRP A 33 -2.72 -5.64 9.87
N ASP A 34 -2.02 -5.41 8.76
CA ASP A 34 -2.25 -4.27 7.86
C ASP A 34 -3.63 -4.23 7.18
N GLU A 35 -4.24 -5.37 6.87
CA GLU A 35 -5.61 -5.38 6.32
C GLU A 35 -6.62 -4.96 7.41
N GLY A 36 -6.44 -5.45 8.63
CA GLY A 36 -7.16 -5.01 9.82
C GLY A 36 -6.95 -3.53 10.14
N PHE A 37 -5.74 -3.00 9.93
CA PHE A 37 -5.42 -1.58 10.15
C PHE A 37 -6.22 -0.66 9.22
N LEU A 38 -6.32 -1.01 7.94
CA LEU A 38 -7.18 -0.29 7.01
C LEU A 38 -8.66 -0.47 7.40
N TRP A 39 -9.08 -1.70 7.65
CA TRP A 39 -10.49 -2.02 7.90
C TRP A 39 -11.05 -1.31 9.15
N TYR A 40 -10.34 -1.42 10.27
CA TYR A 40 -10.68 -0.72 11.52
C TYR A 40 -10.85 0.78 11.26
N GLY A 41 -9.87 1.42 10.62
CA GLY A 41 -9.94 2.85 10.39
C GLY A 41 -11.11 3.26 9.50
N VAL A 42 -11.50 2.44 8.53
CA VAL A 42 -12.68 2.73 7.69
C VAL A 42 -13.96 2.64 8.51
N GLN A 43 -14.10 1.63 9.38
CA GLN A 43 -15.25 1.54 10.29
C GLN A 43 -15.31 2.76 11.23
N ARG A 44 -14.17 3.24 11.73
CA ARG A 44 -14.11 4.45 12.57
C ARG A 44 -14.56 5.70 11.81
N VAL A 45 -14.14 5.85 10.55
CA VAL A 45 -14.61 6.97 9.69
C VAL A 45 -16.12 6.90 9.44
N MET A 46 -16.68 5.70 9.21
CA MET A 46 -18.13 5.54 9.08
C MET A 46 -18.90 5.93 10.35
N LEU A 47 -18.25 5.87 11.51
CA LEU A 47 -18.78 6.33 12.80
C LEU A 47 -18.47 7.81 13.11
N GLY A 48 -17.93 8.55 12.14
CA GLY A 48 -17.67 9.98 12.25
C GLY A 48 -16.30 10.36 12.81
N GLU A 49 -15.40 9.40 13.05
CA GLU A 49 -14.03 9.70 13.49
C GLU A 49 -13.12 10.14 12.33
N VAL A 50 -12.08 10.90 12.67
CA VAL A 50 -11.17 11.54 11.72
C VAL A 50 -9.83 10.80 11.74
N PRO A 51 -9.37 10.25 10.59
CA PRO A 51 -8.06 9.60 10.49
C PRO A 51 -6.94 10.57 10.87
N VAL A 52 -5.85 10.09 11.46
CA VAL A 52 -4.70 10.85 11.98
C VAL A 52 -5.01 11.65 13.26
N LEU A 53 -6.25 12.05 13.50
CA LEU A 53 -6.65 12.77 14.70
C LEU A 53 -7.14 11.82 15.80
N ASP A 54 -8.12 10.98 15.49
CA ASP A 54 -8.80 10.15 16.48
C ASP A 54 -8.17 8.77 16.65
N PHE A 55 -7.44 8.30 15.63
CA PHE A 55 -6.73 7.03 15.65
C PHE A 55 -5.52 7.07 14.70
N MET A 56 -4.50 6.27 15.02
CA MET A 56 -3.36 6.07 14.14
C MET A 56 -3.81 5.46 12.80
N SER A 57 -3.48 6.14 11.71
CA SER A 57 -3.98 5.79 10.39
C SER A 57 -2.93 6.04 9.28
N TYR A 58 -3.19 5.52 8.09
CA TYR A 58 -2.63 6.05 6.85
C TYR A 58 -3.22 7.45 6.54
N ASP A 59 -2.91 8.00 5.37
CA ASP A 59 -3.45 9.29 4.95
C ASP A 59 -4.99 9.25 4.74
N PRO A 60 -5.72 10.34 5.07
CA PRO A 60 -7.17 10.31 5.15
C PRO A 60 -7.91 9.88 3.87
N GLY A 61 -7.37 10.19 2.69
CA GLY A 61 -8.07 9.99 1.41
C GLY A 61 -8.50 8.54 1.17
N ARG A 62 -7.67 7.55 1.56
CA ARG A 62 -8.01 6.13 1.38
C ARG A 62 -9.11 5.65 2.34
N TYR A 63 -9.21 6.26 3.52
CA TYR A 63 -10.27 5.93 4.47
C TYR A 63 -11.60 6.54 4.04
N TYR A 64 -11.62 7.81 3.64
CA TYR A 64 -12.84 8.46 3.15
C TYR A 64 -13.35 7.83 1.85
N TRP A 65 -12.46 7.45 0.94
CA TRP A 65 -12.83 6.68 -0.25
C TRP A 65 -13.55 5.38 0.12
N SER A 66 -12.92 4.57 0.98
CA SER A 66 -13.49 3.27 1.35
C SER A 66 -14.77 3.43 2.17
N ALA A 67 -14.81 4.37 3.12
CA ALA A 67 -15.99 4.65 3.93
C ALA A 67 -17.18 5.10 3.09
N ALA A 68 -16.95 5.93 2.06
CA ALA A 68 -18.01 6.36 1.15
C ALA A 68 -18.61 5.17 0.40
N ILE A 69 -17.78 4.29 -0.17
CA ILE A 69 -18.27 3.10 -0.89
C ILE A 69 -18.97 2.12 0.06
N MET A 70 -18.42 1.88 1.25
CA MET A 70 -19.01 1.00 2.25
C MET A 70 -20.35 1.54 2.77
N SER A 71 -20.46 2.85 2.97
CA SER A 71 -21.72 3.52 3.34
C SER A 71 -22.78 3.40 2.26
N LEU A 72 -22.40 3.53 0.98
CA LEU A 72 -23.32 3.33 -0.15
C LEU A 72 -23.82 1.88 -0.25
N LEU A 73 -23.02 0.91 0.18
CA LEU A 73 -23.41 -0.49 0.25
C LEU A 73 -24.18 -0.85 1.53
N GLY A 74 -24.21 0.03 2.53
CA GLY A 74 -24.85 -0.21 3.82
C GLY A 74 -24.17 -1.30 4.65
N ASP A 75 -22.89 -1.58 4.42
CA ASP A 75 -22.16 -2.70 5.04
C ASP A 75 -20.74 -2.27 5.45
N ASN A 76 -20.40 -2.47 6.72
CA ASN A 76 -19.12 -2.12 7.33
C ASN A 76 -18.11 -3.30 7.35
N GLY A 77 -18.44 -4.42 6.70
CA GLY A 77 -17.69 -5.66 6.68
C GLY A 77 -16.45 -5.66 5.78
N ILE A 78 -15.68 -6.75 5.86
CA ILE A 78 -14.42 -6.90 5.12
C ILE A 78 -14.60 -7.01 3.60
N MET A 79 -15.72 -7.58 3.13
CA MET A 79 -15.97 -7.75 1.70
C MET A 79 -16.28 -6.41 0.98
N PRO A 80 -17.15 -5.53 1.52
CA PRO A 80 -17.30 -4.15 1.04
C PRO A 80 -15.98 -3.38 1.00
N LEU A 81 -15.13 -3.51 2.03
CA LEU A 81 -13.80 -2.88 2.03
C LEU A 81 -12.98 -3.37 0.84
N ARG A 82 -12.88 -4.70 0.65
CA ARG A 82 -12.14 -5.27 -0.47
C ARG A 82 -12.70 -4.81 -1.82
N ALA A 83 -14.02 -4.65 -1.93
CA ALA A 83 -14.66 -4.11 -3.13
C ALA A 83 -14.26 -2.65 -3.38
N ALA A 84 -14.29 -1.79 -2.36
CA ALA A 84 -13.86 -0.39 -2.46
C ALA A 84 -12.40 -0.26 -2.92
N VAL A 85 -11.54 -1.15 -2.43
CA VAL A 85 -10.13 -1.21 -2.81
C VAL A 85 -9.95 -1.78 -4.23
N ALA A 86 -10.74 -2.77 -4.64
CA ALA A 86 -10.75 -3.31 -5.99
C ALA A 86 -11.23 -2.28 -7.03
N LEU A 87 -12.18 -1.42 -6.70
CA LEU A 87 -12.57 -0.29 -7.56
C LEU A 87 -11.39 0.64 -7.82
N PHE A 88 -10.57 0.92 -6.80
CA PHE A 88 -9.35 1.72 -6.98
C PHE A 88 -8.31 0.99 -7.85
N GLN A 89 -8.20 -0.33 -7.71
CA GLN A 89 -7.35 -1.17 -8.56
C GLN A 89 -7.75 -1.11 -10.05
N VAL A 90 -9.05 -1.07 -10.36
CA VAL A 90 -9.53 -0.89 -11.75
C VAL A 90 -9.00 0.41 -12.34
N ILE A 91 -9.03 1.50 -11.58
CA ILE A 91 -8.53 2.82 -12.01
C ILE A 91 -7.03 2.74 -12.34
N GLY A 92 -6.24 2.14 -11.45
CA GLY A 92 -4.79 1.94 -11.64
C GLY A 92 -4.49 1.07 -12.87
N LEU A 93 -5.14 -0.09 -12.98
CA LEU A 93 -4.92 -1.03 -14.09
C LEU A 93 -5.33 -0.41 -15.44
N PHE A 94 -6.50 0.26 -15.49
CA PHE A 94 -6.96 0.96 -16.67
C PHE A 94 -5.94 2.01 -17.14
N ALA A 95 -5.43 2.83 -16.23
CA ALA A 95 -4.41 3.83 -16.56
C ALA A 95 -3.11 3.18 -17.09
N GLY A 96 -2.64 2.12 -16.45
CA GLY A 96 -1.46 1.37 -16.88
C GLY A 96 -1.60 0.78 -18.28
N LEU A 97 -2.74 0.12 -18.55
CA LEU A 97 -3.03 -0.43 -19.88
C LEU A 97 -3.17 0.65 -20.94
N MET A 98 -3.80 1.78 -20.62
CA MET A 98 -3.92 2.91 -21.55
C MET A 98 -2.57 3.49 -21.94
N LEU A 99 -1.58 3.53 -21.03
CA LEU A 99 -0.21 3.95 -21.34
C LEU A 99 0.47 3.02 -22.34
N ILE A 100 0.27 1.71 -22.17
CA ILE A 100 0.86 0.68 -23.03
C ILE A 100 0.17 0.65 -24.39
N VAL A 101 -1.16 0.61 -24.43
CA VAL A 101 -1.97 0.58 -25.66
C VAL A 101 -1.67 1.78 -26.55
N ARG A 102 -1.58 2.99 -25.96
CA ARG A 102 -1.26 4.22 -26.72
C ARG A 102 0.19 4.29 -27.22
N SER A 103 1.08 3.46 -26.67
CA SER A 103 2.49 3.42 -27.09
C SER A 103 2.74 2.47 -28.27
N GLN A 104 1.78 1.60 -28.59
CA GLN A 104 1.85 0.66 -29.71
C GLN A 104 1.56 1.33 -31.06
N LEU A 105 2.36 0.98 -32.07
CA LEU A 105 2.09 1.37 -33.47
C LEU A 105 0.92 0.57 -34.06
N LYS A 106 0.95 -0.75 -33.86
CA LYS A 106 -0.12 -1.69 -34.21
C LYS A 106 -0.52 -2.44 -32.97
N GLN A 107 -1.81 -2.42 -32.66
CA GLN A 107 -2.30 -3.04 -31.44
C GLN A 107 -2.28 -4.55 -31.55
N ASN A 108 -1.81 -5.21 -30.50
CA ASN A 108 -1.75 -6.66 -30.44
C ASN A 108 -2.36 -7.14 -29.14
N ILE A 109 -3.49 -7.85 -29.25
CA ILE A 109 -4.28 -8.34 -28.11
C ILE A 109 -3.45 -9.25 -27.21
N VAL A 110 -2.66 -10.17 -27.78
CA VAL A 110 -1.82 -11.08 -26.99
C VAL A 110 -0.79 -10.31 -26.15
N PHE A 111 -0.16 -9.27 -26.70
CA PHE A 111 0.75 -8.43 -25.92
C PHE A 111 0.02 -7.64 -24.83
N ILE A 112 -1.19 -7.15 -25.11
CA ILE A 112 -2.01 -6.45 -24.11
C ILE A 112 -2.41 -7.40 -22.98
N LEU A 113 -2.78 -8.64 -23.29
CA LEU A 113 -3.09 -9.68 -22.29
C LEU A 113 -1.87 -10.03 -21.43
N LEU A 114 -0.70 -10.25 -22.04
CA LEU A 114 0.54 -10.45 -21.28
C LEU A 114 0.88 -9.24 -20.40
N SER A 115 0.73 -8.03 -20.92
CA SER A 115 0.92 -6.80 -20.14
C SER A 115 -0.07 -6.72 -18.98
N THR A 116 -1.32 -7.13 -19.19
CA THR A 116 -2.35 -7.18 -18.16
C THR A 116 -1.95 -8.15 -17.05
N ILE A 117 -1.51 -9.37 -17.40
CA ILE A 117 -1.02 -10.36 -16.45
C ILE A 117 0.16 -9.78 -15.65
N ILE A 118 1.18 -9.24 -16.33
CA ILE A 118 2.35 -8.63 -15.68
C ILE A 118 1.92 -7.58 -14.67
N LEU A 119 1.09 -6.61 -15.05
CA LEU A 119 0.68 -5.55 -14.14
C LEU A 119 -0.10 -6.11 -12.95
N VAL A 120 -1.09 -6.97 -13.21
CA VAL A 120 -2.02 -7.48 -12.21
C VAL A 120 -1.35 -8.38 -11.17
N VAL A 121 -0.40 -9.23 -11.56
CA VAL A 121 0.26 -10.11 -10.59
C VAL A 121 1.14 -9.33 -9.60
N TRP A 122 1.57 -8.12 -9.97
CA TRP A 122 2.26 -7.19 -9.07
C TRP A 122 1.30 -6.27 -8.29
N MET A 123 -0.01 -6.31 -8.53
CA MET A 123 -1.00 -5.55 -7.75
C MET A 123 -1.37 -6.26 -6.44
N PHE A 124 -0.41 -6.41 -5.53
CA PHE A 124 -0.58 -6.97 -4.18
C PHE A 124 0.38 -6.29 -3.18
N PRO A 125 0.15 -6.36 -1.86
CA PRO A 125 -1.01 -6.95 -1.20
C PRO A 125 -2.27 -6.09 -1.37
N ARG A 126 -3.45 -6.71 -1.24
CA ARG A 126 -4.73 -6.03 -1.53
C ARG A 126 -4.95 -4.74 -0.75
N HIS A 127 -4.58 -4.68 0.53
CA HIS A 127 -4.77 -3.48 1.36
C HIS A 127 -3.82 -2.31 1.00
N LYS A 128 -2.86 -2.52 0.07
CA LYS A 128 -1.95 -1.50 -0.50
C LYS A 128 -2.25 -1.17 -1.97
N LEU A 129 -3.41 -1.56 -2.49
CA LEU A 129 -3.79 -1.27 -3.89
C LEU A 129 -3.93 0.23 -4.17
N PHE A 130 -4.15 1.06 -3.14
CA PHE A 130 -4.04 2.52 -3.26
C PHE A 130 -2.62 2.92 -3.66
N ASP A 131 -1.61 2.50 -2.89
CA ASP A 131 -0.20 2.83 -3.11
C ASP A 131 0.27 2.41 -4.52
N ILE A 132 -0.11 1.19 -4.92
CA ILE A 132 0.17 0.62 -6.24
C ILE A 132 -0.49 1.45 -7.35
N SER A 133 -1.78 1.75 -7.23
CA SER A 133 -2.52 2.47 -8.26
C SER A 133 -2.06 3.92 -8.37
N LEU A 134 -1.69 4.56 -7.27
CA LEU A 134 -1.11 5.91 -7.27
C LEU A 134 0.24 5.95 -7.98
N SER A 135 1.06 4.90 -7.87
CA SER A 135 2.29 4.75 -8.65
C SER A 135 2.03 4.78 -10.16
N ILE A 136 1.05 3.99 -10.61
CA ILE A 136 0.66 3.95 -12.03
C ILE A 136 0.04 5.28 -12.50
N LEU A 137 -0.85 5.85 -11.69
CA LEU A 137 -1.52 7.12 -12.00
C LEU A 137 -0.53 8.27 -12.09
N SER A 138 0.50 8.28 -11.24
CA SER A 138 1.58 9.28 -11.31
C SER A 138 2.28 9.24 -12.67
N ILE A 139 2.57 8.04 -13.20
CA ILE A 139 3.14 7.90 -14.55
C ILE A 139 2.18 8.45 -15.60
N ALA A 140 0.87 8.18 -15.48
CA ALA A 140 -0.13 8.68 -16.42
C ALA A 140 -0.25 10.21 -16.40
N VAL A 141 -0.19 10.82 -15.23
CA VAL A 141 -0.23 12.28 -15.03
C VAL A 141 1.01 12.95 -15.64
N LEU A 142 2.21 12.39 -15.42
CA LEU A 142 3.43 12.92 -16.02
C LEU A 142 3.45 12.72 -17.54
N THR A 143 2.95 11.58 -18.01
CA THR A 143 2.78 11.31 -19.45
C THR A 143 1.87 12.36 -20.09
N PHE A 144 0.76 12.70 -19.43
CA PHE A 144 -0.17 13.73 -19.88
C PHE A 144 0.51 15.10 -20.01
N LEU A 145 1.36 15.49 -19.06
CA LEU A 145 2.13 16.72 -19.15
C LEU A 145 3.11 16.70 -20.33
N VAL A 146 3.91 15.64 -20.45
CA VAL A 146 4.95 15.49 -21.48
C VAL A 146 4.36 15.52 -22.89
N GLN A 147 3.17 14.97 -23.10
CA GLN A 147 2.51 14.95 -24.41
C GLN A 147 2.26 16.34 -24.99
N LYS A 148 1.83 17.30 -24.16
CA LYS A 148 1.57 18.70 -24.59
C LYS A 148 1.79 19.65 -23.41
N PRO A 149 3.01 20.21 -23.23
CA PRO A 149 3.34 21.05 -22.08
C PRO A 149 2.67 22.43 -22.20
N THR A 150 1.41 22.52 -21.81
CA THR A 150 0.64 23.78 -21.74
C THR A 150 0.40 24.16 -20.29
N LEU A 151 0.19 25.44 -19.99
CA LEU A 151 -0.03 25.91 -18.62
C LEU A 151 -1.17 25.16 -17.92
N ARG A 152 -2.27 24.88 -18.64
CA ARG A 152 -3.38 24.06 -18.14
C ARG A 152 -2.93 22.67 -17.72
N ARG A 153 -2.06 22.01 -18.50
CA ARG A 153 -1.54 20.69 -18.14
C ARG A 153 -0.59 20.74 -16.96
N TYR A 154 0.23 21.78 -16.81
CA TYR A 154 1.03 21.98 -15.59
C TYR A 154 0.13 22.09 -14.36
N PHE A 155 -0.92 22.92 -14.42
CA PHE A 155 -1.89 23.06 -13.34
C PHE A 155 -2.62 21.75 -13.03
N VAL A 156 -3.17 21.07 -14.03
CA VAL A 156 -3.84 19.76 -13.84
C VAL A 156 -2.88 18.71 -13.27
N THR A 157 -1.63 18.67 -13.73
CA THR A 157 -0.60 17.80 -13.15
C THR A 157 -0.37 18.13 -11.68
N GLY A 158 -0.29 19.42 -11.32
CA GLY A 158 -0.24 19.85 -9.93
C GLY A 158 -1.44 19.37 -9.11
N VAL A 159 -2.67 19.56 -9.62
CA VAL A 159 -3.90 19.08 -8.95
C VAL A 159 -3.84 17.58 -8.70
N CYS A 160 -3.43 16.79 -9.69
CA CYS A 160 -3.28 15.36 -9.51
C CYS A 160 -2.19 15.01 -8.49
N VAL A 161 -1.06 15.71 -8.45
CA VAL A 161 0.00 15.50 -7.43
C VAL A 161 -0.51 15.83 -6.03
N GLY A 162 -1.25 16.93 -5.86
CA GLY A 162 -1.92 17.27 -4.60
C GLY A 162 -2.91 16.20 -4.15
N LEU A 163 -3.77 15.73 -5.06
CA LEU A 163 -4.71 14.63 -4.78
C LEU A 163 -4.01 13.32 -4.44
N VAL A 164 -2.90 12.98 -5.11
CA VAL A 164 -2.09 11.80 -4.76
C VAL A 164 -1.61 11.91 -3.30
N ALA A 165 -1.18 13.10 -2.87
CA ALA A 165 -0.73 13.34 -1.50
C ALA A 165 -1.84 13.20 -0.45
N THR A 166 -3.13 13.32 -0.81
CA THR A 166 -4.24 13.10 0.14
C THR A 166 -4.48 11.61 0.42
N PHE A 167 -4.12 10.73 -0.51
CA PHE A 167 -4.20 9.27 -0.34
C PHE A 167 -2.90 8.65 0.18
N GLY A 168 -1.76 9.27 -0.10
CA GLY A 168 -0.44 8.81 0.31
C GLY A 168 0.59 9.95 0.27
N ARG A 169 1.00 10.47 1.43
CA ARG A 169 1.99 11.57 1.53
C ARG A 169 3.32 11.22 0.85
N ASN A 170 3.78 9.99 1.07
CA ASN A 170 4.94 9.40 0.38
C ASN A 170 4.78 9.46 -1.15
N HIS A 171 3.63 9.03 -1.68
CA HIS A 171 3.35 9.08 -3.12
C HIS A 171 3.29 10.52 -3.65
N GLY A 172 2.78 11.46 -2.86
CA GLY A 172 2.80 12.88 -3.16
C GLY A 172 4.23 13.40 -3.37
N ILE A 173 5.13 13.08 -2.42
CA ILE A 173 6.55 13.46 -2.52
C ILE A 173 7.22 12.82 -3.73
N TYR A 174 6.97 11.54 -4.01
CA TYR A 174 7.51 10.87 -5.19
C TYR A 174 7.00 11.47 -6.50
N ALA A 175 5.71 11.84 -6.55
CA ALA A 175 5.12 12.50 -7.70
C ALA A 175 5.65 13.94 -7.88
N VAL A 176 5.97 14.65 -6.79
CA VAL A 176 6.68 15.94 -6.82
C VAL A 176 8.08 15.76 -7.42
N ALA A 177 8.87 14.82 -6.91
CA ALA A 177 10.21 14.55 -7.41
C ALA A 177 10.21 14.20 -8.91
N GLY A 178 9.31 13.30 -9.32
CA GLY A 178 9.13 12.96 -10.74
C GLY A 178 8.65 14.14 -11.59
N SER A 179 7.73 14.97 -11.07
CA SER A 179 7.27 16.19 -11.75
C SER A 179 8.41 17.15 -11.99
N ILE A 180 9.25 17.41 -10.98
CA ILE A 180 10.42 18.28 -11.08
C ILE A 180 11.38 17.76 -12.17
N GLY A 181 11.69 16.46 -12.18
CA GLY A 181 12.50 15.84 -13.22
C GLY A 181 11.92 16.02 -14.63
N VAL A 182 10.61 15.81 -14.79
CA VAL A 182 9.90 16.04 -16.06
C VAL A 182 9.91 17.52 -16.46
N MET A 183 9.77 18.44 -15.52
CA MET A 183 9.82 19.89 -15.80
C MET A 183 11.21 20.31 -16.28
N PHE A 184 12.29 19.78 -15.69
CA PHE A 184 13.64 19.99 -16.20
C PHE A 184 13.79 19.40 -17.61
N PHE A 185 13.35 18.16 -17.83
CA PHE A 185 13.35 17.52 -19.14
C PHE A 185 12.64 18.34 -20.22
N LEU A 186 11.47 18.91 -19.91
CA LEU A 186 10.69 19.72 -20.86
C LEU A 186 11.37 21.06 -21.20
N ASN A 187 12.23 21.56 -20.33
CA ASN A 187 13.00 22.79 -20.57
C ASN A 187 14.29 22.57 -21.38
N ILE A 188 14.74 21.33 -21.57
CA ILE A 188 15.89 21.02 -22.45
C ILE A 188 15.55 21.44 -23.89
N LYS A 189 16.34 22.35 -24.46
CA LYS A 189 16.17 22.89 -25.83
C LYS A 189 14.71 23.29 -26.13
N ARG A 190 14.03 23.92 -25.15
CA ARG A 190 12.61 24.27 -25.27
C ARG A 190 12.35 25.18 -26.47
N LYS A 191 11.39 24.80 -27.30
CA LYS A 191 10.87 25.61 -28.41
C LYS A 191 9.44 26.13 -28.19
N VAL A 192 8.62 25.39 -27.43
CA VAL A 192 7.18 25.62 -27.26
C VAL A 192 6.78 25.31 -25.82
N GLY A 193 5.74 25.99 -25.31
CA GLY A 193 5.19 25.79 -23.97
C GLY A 193 5.58 26.90 -22.99
N PRO A 194 5.08 26.86 -21.74
CA PRO A 194 5.36 27.90 -20.77
C PRO A 194 6.84 27.95 -20.36
N GLY A 195 7.25 29.13 -19.88
CA GLY A 195 8.45 29.38 -19.07
C GLY A 195 8.64 28.32 -17.98
N ILE A 196 9.88 28.03 -17.54
CA ILE A 196 10.08 27.21 -16.33
C ILE A 196 9.36 27.84 -15.15
N LEU A 197 9.49 29.16 -14.96
CA LEU A 197 8.82 29.90 -13.89
C LEU A 197 7.29 29.81 -14.01
N LYS A 198 6.73 30.14 -15.18
CA LYS A 198 5.27 30.11 -15.41
C LYS A 198 4.68 28.71 -15.27
N GLY A 199 5.39 27.69 -15.75
CA GLY A 199 5.02 26.29 -15.61
C GLY A 199 5.05 25.84 -14.15
N SER A 200 6.14 26.13 -13.43
CA SER A 200 6.29 25.79 -12.01
C SER A 200 5.26 26.49 -11.14
N LEU A 201 4.94 27.76 -11.39
CA LEU A 201 3.87 28.47 -10.68
C LEU A 201 2.51 27.83 -10.93
N GLY A 202 2.17 27.54 -12.20
CA GLY A 202 0.92 26.86 -12.54
C GLY A 202 0.80 25.49 -11.88
N TRP A 203 1.89 24.71 -11.88
CA TRP A 203 1.96 23.42 -11.20
C TRP A 203 1.85 23.54 -9.67
N GLY A 204 2.54 24.50 -9.06
CA GLY A 204 2.49 24.73 -7.61
C GLY A 204 1.09 25.13 -7.14
N LEU A 205 0.42 26.04 -7.86
CA LEU A 205 -0.99 26.37 -7.59
C LEU A 205 -1.90 25.15 -7.75
N GLY A 206 -1.61 24.30 -8.73
CA GLY A 206 -2.29 23.02 -8.90
C GLY A 206 -2.13 22.11 -7.68
N ILE A 207 -0.93 21.96 -7.14
CA ILE A 207 -0.68 21.14 -5.94
C ILE A 207 -1.54 21.62 -4.78
N VAL A 208 -1.51 22.93 -4.50
CA VAL A 208 -2.32 23.52 -3.43
C VAL A 208 -3.81 23.20 -3.67
N ALA A 209 -4.30 23.40 -4.89
CA ALA A 209 -5.70 23.10 -5.26
C ALA A 209 -6.06 21.62 -5.08
N GLY A 210 -5.18 20.69 -5.46
CA GLY A 210 -5.39 19.26 -5.25
C GLY A 210 -5.32 18.83 -3.79
N TYR A 211 -4.56 19.56 -2.97
CA TYR A 211 -4.39 19.26 -1.54
C TYR A 211 -5.40 19.99 -0.64
N ILE A 212 -6.33 20.76 -1.24
CA ILE A 212 -7.42 21.47 -0.52
C ILE A 212 -8.14 20.59 0.50
N PRO A 213 -8.49 19.31 0.24
CA PRO A 213 -9.20 18.49 1.24
C PRO A 213 -8.47 18.43 2.59
N ILE A 214 -7.16 18.24 2.59
CA ILE A 214 -6.36 18.19 3.83
C ILE A 214 -6.23 19.57 4.46
N LEU A 215 -6.05 20.62 3.64
CA LEU A 215 -5.98 22.01 4.13
C LEU A 215 -7.29 22.44 4.80
N LEU A 216 -8.44 22.05 4.24
CA LEU A 216 -9.75 22.29 4.83
C LEU A 216 -9.93 21.50 6.13
N MET A 217 -9.48 20.24 6.20
CA MET A 217 -9.50 19.49 7.46
C MET A 217 -8.66 20.18 8.53
N ALA A 218 -7.46 20.66 8.20
CA ALA A 218 -6.60 21.39 9.13
C ALA A 218 -7.22 22.71 9.62
N LEU A 219 -8.00 23.39 8.77
CA LEU A 219 -8.67 24.64 9.11
C LEU A 219 -9.96 24.44 9.90
N LEU A 220 -10.76 23.42 9.53
CA LEU A 220 -12.14 23.28 9.97
C LEU A 220 -12.33 22.22 11.08
N ILE A 221 -11.39 21.29 11.25
CA ILE A 221 -11.48 20.22 12.26
C ILE A 221 -10.54 20.57 13.43
N PRO A 222 -11.07 20.89 14.62
CA PRO A 222 -10.24 21.20 15.79
C PRO A 222 -9.24 20.09 16.10
N GLY A 223 -7.99 20.45 16.35
CA GLY A 223 -6.91 19.52 16.68
C GLY A 223 -6.28 18.79 15.49
N PHE A 224 -6.93 18.71 14.32
CA PHE A 224 -6.40 17.98 13.17
C PHE A 224 -5.04 18.53 12.70
N ALA A 225 -4.88 19.85 12.63
CA ALA A 225 -3.62 20.45 12.21
C ALA A 225 -2.43 20.04 13.09
N SER A 226 -2.62 20.01 14.42
CA SER A 226 -1.60 19.55 15.38
C SER A 226 -1.33 18.07 15.20
N ALA A 227 -2.36 17.22 15.22
CA ALA A 227 -2.20 15.77 15.09
C ALA A 227 -1.51 15.39 13.76
N PHE A 228 -1.88 16.08 12.68
CA PHE A 228 -1.27 15.91 11.37
C PHE A 228 0.21 16.31 11.38
N TRP A 229 0.56 17.46 11.98
CA TRP A 229 1.94 17.90 12.12
C TRP A 229 2.78 16.95 12.98
N ASP A 230 2.23 16.50 14.11
CA ASP A 230 2.88 15.54 15.01
C ASP A 230 3.15 14.20 14.30
N SER A 231 2.23 13.76 13.43
CA SER A 231 2.45 12.56 12.61
C SER A 231 3.63 12.72 11.64
N ILE A 232 3.93 13.94 11.16
CA ILE A 232 5.09 14.23 10.31
C ILE A 232 6.35 14.25 11.17
N LEU A 233 6.34 14.98 12.28
CA LEU A 233 7.47 15.07 13.22
C LEU A 233 7.89 13.69 13.73
N PHE A 234 6.93 12.79 13.93
CA PHE A 234 7.19 11.43 14.34
C PHE A 234 8.09 10.67 13.35
N LEU A 235 7.88 10.84 12.04
CA LEU A 235 8.73 10.20 11.01
C LEU A 235 10.19 10.68 11.09
N PHE A 236 10.41 11.96 11.40
CA PHE A 236 11.75 12.51 11.61
C PHE A 236 12.39 12.00 12.91
N THR A 237 11.58 11.81 13.96
CA THR A 237 12.03 11.27 15.25
C THR A 237 12.49 9.82 15.11
N VAL A 238 11.71 9.00 14.41
CA VAL A 238 12.02 7.59 14.13
C VAL A 238 13.14 7.44 13.07
N LYS A 239 13.42 8.50 12.29
CA LYS A 239 14.41 8.53 11.19
C LYS A 239 14.17 7.45 10.12
N ALA A 240 12.97 6.90 10.04
CA ALA A 240 12.61 5.86 9.11
C ALA A 240 11.13 5.99 8.73
N THR A 241 10.81 5.67 7.47
CA THR A 241 9.42 5.59 7.00
C THR A 241 8.85 4.18 7.14
N ASN A 242 9.71 3.18 7.29
CA ASN A 242 9.39 1.76 7.45
C ASN A 242 10.48 1.07 8.29
N LEU A 243 10.19 -0.12 8.79
CA LEU A 243 11.20 -0.99 9.40
C LEU A 243 12.03 -1.65 8.29
N PRO A 244 13.33 -1.30 8.16
CA PRO A 244 14.14 -1.78 7.06
C PRO A 244 14.39 -3.28 7.18
N LEU A 245 14.43 -3.95 6.02
CA LEU A 245 14.88 -5.33 5.88
C LEU A 245 16.16 -5.35 5.02
N PRO A 246 17.03 -6.36 5.20
CA PRO A 246 18.17 -6.56 4.31
C PRO A 246 17.72 -6.64 2.85
N ILE A 247 18.46 -5.98 1.96
CA ILE A 247 18.17 -6.03 0.52
C ILE A 247 18.41 -7.45 0.02
N PRO A 248 17.45 -8.08 -0.68
CA PRO A 248 17.54 -9.47 -1.11
C PRO A 248 18.41 -9.59 -2.35
N TRP A 249 19.70 -9.29 -2.23
CA TRP A 249 20.62 -9.37 -3.36
C TRP A 249 20.66 -10.79 -3.95
N PRO A 250 20.69 -10.96 -5.28
CA PRO A 250 20.67 -12.29 -5.90
C PRO A 250 21.76 -13.24 -5.40
N TRP A 251 22.93 -12.70 -5.05
CA TRP A 251 24.09 -13.45 -4.57
C TRP A 251 24.05 -13.77 -3.07
N LEU A 252 23.04 -13.30 -2.33
CA LEU A 252 22.82 -13.66 -0.92
C LEU A 252 21.82 -14.80 -0.74
N VAL A 253 21.32 -15.38 -1.82
CA VAL A 253 20.40 -16.52 -1.78
C VAL A 253 21.17 -17.75 -1.29
N ASP A 254 20.68 -18.37 -0.22
CA ASP A 254 21.25 -19.62 0.29
C ASP A 254 20.72 -20.82 -0.51
N TYR A 255 21.50 -21.28 -1.48
CA TYR A 255 21.15 -22.43 -2.32
C TYR A 255 21.21 -23.78 -1.58
N SER A 256 21.82 -23.83 -0.40
CA SER A 256 22.05 -25.09 0.33
C SER A 256 20.89 -25.49 1.24
N SER A 257 20.10 -24.52 1.69
CA SER A 257 19.09 -24.73 2.75
C SER A 257 17.63 -24.64 2.28
N ILE A 258 17.37 -24.22 1.04
CA ILE A 258 16.00 -24.01 0.52
C ILE A 258 15.74 -24.79 -0.78
N PRO A 259 14.47 -25.13 -1.08
CA PRO A 259 14.10 -25.73 -2.36
C PRO A 259 14.51 -24.87 -3.57
N ILE A 260 14.87 -25.52 -4.68
CA ILE A 260 15.33 -24.85 -5.92
C ILE A 260 14.33 -23.77 -6.39
N GLY A 261 13.03 -24.03 -6.31
CA GLY A 261 11.99 -23.06 -6.70
C GLY A 261 12.04 -21.77 -5.89
N ASP A 262 12.29 -21.89 -4.58
CA ASP A 262 12.43 -20.75 -3.66
C ASP A 262 13.75 -20.00 -3.90
N ALA A 263 14.83 -20.73 -4.22
CA ALA A 263 16.10 -20.12 -4.62
C ALA A 263 15.98 -19.30 -5.91
N ILE A 264 15.33 -19.86 -6.95
CA ILE A 264 15.04 -19.13 -8.21
C ILE A 264 14.22 -17.88 -7.90
N ARG A 265 13.19 -18.00 -7.06
CA ARG A 265 12.37 -16.86 -6.66
C ARG A 265 13.20 -15.79 -5.93
N GLY A 266 14.07 -16.18 -4.99
CA GLY A 266 14.98 -15.26 -4.28
C GLY A 266 15.88 -14.49 -5.24
N VAL A 267 16.48 -15.19 -6.22
CA VAL A 267 17.30 -14.56 -7.27
C VAL A 267 16.48 -13.57 -8.07
N LEU A 268 15.28 -13.96 -8.54
CA LEU A 268 14.41 -13.09 -9.32
C LEU A 268 13.99 -11.84 -8.55
N VAL A 269 13.64 -11.97 -7.27
CA VAL A 269 13.33 -10.82 -6.40
C VAL A 269 14.50 -9.84 -6.39
N GLY A 270 15.72 -10.33 -6.13
CA GLY A 270 16.92 -9.50 -6.16
C GLY A 270 17.20 -8.85 -7.52
N VAL A 271 16.95 -9.57 -8.61
CA VAL A 271 17.06 -9.03 -9.97
C VAL A 271 16.06 -7.91 -10.20
N PHE A 272 14.82 -8.02 -9.73
CA PHE A 272 13.84 -6.94 -9.83
C PHE A 272 14.25 -5.70 -9.02
N PHE A 273 14.81 -5.88 -7.81
CA PHE A 273 15.37 -4.77 -7.03
C PHE A 273 16.45 -4.02 -7.82
N ILE A 274 17.47 -4.75 -8.31
CA ILE A 274 18.54 -4.17 -9.14
C ILE A 274 17.95 -3.49 -10.39
N ALA A 275 17.00 -4.16 -11.06
CA ALA A 275 16.38 -3.65 -12.27
C ALA A 275 15.63 -2.33 -12.04
N THR A 276 15.02 -2.10 -10.87
CA THR A 276 14.33 -0.83 -10.58
C THR A 276 15.30 0.36 -10.61
N ILE A 277 16.49 0.23 -10.01
CA ILE A 277 17.52 1.26 -10.01
C ILE A 277 18.16 1.39 -11.39
N MET A 278 18.60 0.27 -11.98
CA MET A 278 19.25 0.27 -13.29
C MET A 278 18.34 0.88 -14.36
N PHE A 279 17.06 0.49 -14.39
CA PHE A 279 16.09 1.09 -15.29
C PHE A 279 15.95 2.59 -15.05
N GLY A 280 15.82 3.04 -13.79
CA GLY A 280 15.69 4.46 -13.49
C GLY A 280 16.85 5.29 -14.01
N VAL A 281 18.09 4.88 -13.72
CA VAL A 281 19.29 5.58 -14.18
C VAL A 281 19.41 5.56 -15.71
N LEU A 282 19.33 4.37 -16.31
CA LEU A 282 19.52 4.21 -17.76
C LEU A 282 18.40 4.89 -18.56
N ALA A 283 17.14 4.79 -18.10
CA ALA A 283 16.01 5.41 -18.79
C ALA A 283 16.08 6.94 -18.71
N ILE A 284 16.48 7.54 -17.58
CA ILE A 284 16.67 8.99 -17.46
C ILE A 284 17.76 9.45 -18.44
N ILE A 285 18.94 8.82 -18.41
CA ILE A 285 20.05 9.16 -19.33
C ILE A 285 19.57 9.05 -20.78
N TRP A 286 18.88 7.96 -21.12
CA TRP A 286 18.40 7.71 -22.47
C TRP A 286 17.38 8.75 -22.95
N VAL A 287 16.33 9.05 -22.17
CA VAL A 287 15.31 10.02 -22.60
C VAL A 287 15.89 11.43 -22.70
N VAL A 288 16.77 11.82 -21.77
CA VAL A 288 17.48 13.12 -21.80
C VAL A 288 18.37 13.21 -23.04
N TRP A 289 19.11 12.15 -23.35
CA TRP A 289 19.93 12.09 -24.56
C TRP A 289 19.07 12.19 -25.83
N LEU A 290 17.97 11.44 -25.93
CA LEU A 290 17.04 11.53 -27.07
C LEU A 290 16.52 12.97 -27.23
N LYS A 291 16.14 13.61 -26.12
CA LYS A 291 15.67 15.00 -26.12
C LYS A 291 16.74 15.97 -26.58
N TYR A 292 17.97 15.82 -26.08
CA TYR A 292 19.10 16.66 -26.50
C TYR A 292 19.41 16.50 -28.00
N GLN A 293 19.29 15.28 -28.52
CA GLN A 293 19.48 14.96 -29.94
C GLN A 293 18.27 15.31 -30.82
N ASN A 294 17.21 15.93 -30.26
CA ASN A 294 15.94 16.19 -30.94
C ASN A 294 15.30 14.93 -31.59
N LYS A 295 15.56 13.74 -31.04
CA LYS A 295 14.97 12.48 -31.49
C LYS A 295 13.59 12.28 -30.86
N HIS A 296 12.75 11.48 -31.53
CA HIS A 296 11.44 11.13 -31.02
C HIS A 296 11.56 10.25 -29.76
N PHE A 297 10.71 10.51 -28.77
CA PHE A 297 10.61 9.73 -27.53
C PHE A 297 9.14 9.45 -27.20
N LYS A 298 8.89 8.39 -26.42
CA LYS A 298 7.55 8.06 -25.93
C LYS A 298 7.27 8.81 -24.62
N PRO A 299 6.20 9.60 -24.52
CA PRO A 299 5.88 10.34 -23.30
C PRO A 299 5.72 9.45 -22.06
N ALA A 300 5.18 8.23 -22.22
CA ALA A 300 5.03 7.28 -21.12
C ALA A 300 6.37 6.80 -20.55
N LEU A 301 7.39 6.65 -21.41
CA LEU A 301 8.74 6.31 -20.97
C LEU A 301 9.37 7.43 -20.15
N VAL A 302 9.11 8.70 -20.51
CA VAL A 302 9.61 9.86 -19.74
C VAL A 302 8.99 9.89 -18.35
N GLY A 303 7.67 9.71 -18.25
CA GLY A 303 6.98 9.64 -16.95
C GLY A 303 7.50 8.50 -16.08
N ALA A 304 7.68 7.31 -16.67
CA ALA A 304 8.24 6.15 -15.99
C ALA A 304 9.70 6.37 -15.54
N ALA A 305 10.54 6.95 -16.39
CA ALA A 305 11.95 7.18 -16.08
C ALA A 305 12.13 8.08 -14.85
N PHE A 306 11.45 9.22 -14.79
CA PHE A 306 11.58 10.18 -13.68
C PHE A 306 10.87 9.75 -12.40
N LEU A 307 10.01 8.72 -12.44
CA LEU A 307 9.38 8.14 -11.25
C LEU A 307 10.10 6.88 -10.75
N ALA A 308 10.95 6.25 -11.56
CA ALA A 308 11.61 4.99 -11.20
C ALA A 308 12.47 5.09 -9.94
N LEU A 309 13.31 6.12 -9.81
CA LEU A 309 14.17 6.28 -8.62
C LEU A 309 13.38 6.67 -7.35
N PRO A 310 12.42 7.63 -7.40
CA PRO A 310 11.54 7.89 -6.26
C PRO A 310 10.79 6.64 -5.76
N TYR A 311 10.27 5.81 -6.66
CA TYR A 311 9.59 4.57 -6.27
C TYR A 311 10.55 3.44 -5.87
N ALA A 312 11.78 3.42 -6.41
CA ALA A 312 12.82 2.54 -5.92
C ALA A 312 13.16 2.87 -4.45
N HIS A 313 13.28 4.15 -4.08
CA HIS A 313 13.46 4.53 -2.68
C HIS A 313 12.41 3.89 -1.75
N TYR A 314 11.13 3.88 -2.17
CA TYR A 314 10.08 3.21 -1.40
C TYR A 314 10.30 1.69 -1.30
N ALA A 315 10.56 1.01 -2.42
CA ALA A 315 10.82 -0.42 -2.43
C ALA A 315 12.00 -0.81 -1.53
N TYR A 316 13.05 0.01 -1.49
CA TYR A 316 14.24 -0.22 -0.68
C TYR A 316 14.07 0.17 0.80
N SER A 317 13.07 1.00 1.15
CA SER A 317 12.80 1.40 2.54
C SER A 317 12.41 0.20 3.45
N ARG A 318 11.88 -0.87 2.85
CA ARG A 318 11.71 -2.20 3.44
C ARG A 318 11.78 -3.22 2.32
N ALA A 319 12.93 -3.85 2.12
CA ALA A 319 13.24 -4.61 0.91
C ALA A 319 12.61 -6.01 0.85
N ASP A 320 11.28 -6.09 0.92
CA ASP A 320 10.50 -7.30 0.68
C ASP A 320 9.70 -7.22 -0.64
N VAL A 321 9.07 -8.34 -1.03
CA VAL A 321 8.31 -8.42 -2.28
C VAL A 321 7.04 -7.54 -2.23
N GLY A 322 6.46 -7.30 -1.05
CA GLY A 322 5.26 -6.47 -0.91
C GLY A 322 5.55 -4.98 -1.13
N HIS A 323 6.72 -4.50 -0.70
CA HIS A 323 7.18 -3.13 -0.96
C HIS A 323 7.71 -2.97 -2.39
N LEU A 324 8.40 -3.99 -2.92
CA LEU A 324 8.76 -4.04 -4.33
C LEU A 324 7.52 -3.93 -5.22
N ALA A 325 6.46 -4.67 -4.92
CA ALA A 325 5.20 -4.61 -5.66
C ALA A 325 4.61 -3.20 -5.72
N GLN A 326 4.68 -2.43 -4.64
CA GLN A 326 4.24 -1.03 -4.61
C GLN A 326 5.13 -0.09 -5.45
N GLY A 327 6.42 -0.39 -5.59
CA GLY A 327 7.41 0.46 -6.27
C GLY A 327 7.80 0.06 -7.70
N VAL A 328 7.47 -1.14 -8.16
CA VAL A 328 8.03 -1.71 -9.42
C VAL A 328 7.37 -1.15 -10.70
N PHE A 329 6.22 -0.49 -10.60
CA PHE A 329 5.41 -0.09 -11.77
C PHE A 329 6.09 0.84 -12.78
N PRO A 330 6.94 1.81 -12.40
CA PRO A 330 7.73 2.57 -13.38
C PRO A 330 8.62 1.68 -14.25
N LEU A 331 9.30 0.68 -13.65
CA LEU A 331 10.08 -0.32 -14.39
C LEU A 331 9.19 -1.13 -15.34
N LEU A 332 8.07 -1.68 -14.84
CA LEU A 332 7.21 -2.56 -15.66
C LEU A 332 6.60 -1.81 -16.83
N ILE A 333 5.96 -0.67 -16.58
CA ILE A 333 5.30 0.13 -17.62
C ILE A 333 6.33 0.67 -18.61
N GLY A 334 7.46 1.19 -18.12
CA GLY A 334 8.55 1.67 -18.97
C GLY A 334 9.11 0.59 -19.89
N SER A 335 9.34 -0.61 -19.34
CA SER A 335 9.80 -1.77 -20.10
C SER A 335 8.78 -2.22 -21.15
N LEU A 336 7.50 -2.30 -20.80
CA LEU A 336 6.44 -2.67 -21.73
C LEU A 336 6.24 -1.62 -22.85
N VAL A 337 6.42 -0.34 -22.53
CA VAL A 337 6.41 0.75 -23.53
C VAL A 337 7.60 0.63 -24.49
N LEU A 338 8.79 0.26 -24.00
CA LEU A 338 9.95 0.00 -24.85
C LEU A 338 9.77 -1.24 -25.72
N LEU A 339 9.32 -2.36 -25.14
CA LEU A 339 9.07 -3.61 -25.85
C LEU A 339 7.98 -3.47 -26.91
N ALA A 340 7.00 -2.60 -26.69
CA ALA A 340 5.97 -2.29 -27.68
C ALA A 340 6.52 -1.73 -29.00
N THR A 341 7.72 -1.14 -28.99
CA THR A 341 8.39 -0.59 -30.18
C THR A 341 9.50 -1.46 -30.74
N GLN A 342 9.83 -2.59 -30.11
CA GLN A 342 10.90 -3.48 -30.56
C GLN A 342 10.44 -4.43 -31.69
N PRO A 343 11.38 -4.95 -32.52
CA PRO A 343 11.08 -5.98 -33.50
C PRO A 343 10.56 -7.26 -32.82
N ARG A 344 9.79 -8.07 -33.56
CA ARG A 344 9.11 -9.27 -33.04
C ARG A 344 10.07 -10.23 -32.31
N MET A 345 11.31 -10.37 -32.78
CA MET A 345 12.31 -11.27 -32.19
C MET A 345 12.77 -10.83 -30.79
N ILE A 346 12.69 -9.54 -30.46
CA ILE A 346 13.03 -9.04 -29.11
C ILE A 346 11.76 -8.92 -28.28
N LYS A 347 10.70 -8.36 -28.87
CA LYS A 347 9.43 -8.09 -28.20
C LYS A 347 8.87 -9.33 -27.53
N TRP A 348 8.71 -10.43 -28.26
CA TRP A 348 8.01 -11.60 -27.73
C TRP A 348 8.81 -12.35 -26.66
N PRO A 349 10.08 -12.74 -26.88
CA PRO A 349 10.84 -13.45 -25.85
C PRO A 349 10.96 -12.63 -24.56
N MET A 350 11.25 -11.33 -24.66
CA MET A 350 11.41 -10.47 -23.47
C MET A 350 10.09 -10.26 -22.72
N THR A 351 8.96 -10.13 -23.43
CA THR A 351 7.65 -9.99 -22.79
C THR A 351 7.25 -11.28 -22.07
N ILE A 352 7.47 -12.44 -22.72
CA ILE A 352 7.18 -13.75 -22.12
C ILE A 352 8.09 -13.97 -20.90
N MET A 353 9.39 -13.68 -21.01
CA MET A 353 10.33 -13.78 -19.89
C MET A 353 9.93 -12.89 -18.73
N LEU A 354 9.58 -11.61 -18.98
CA LEU A 354 9.11 -10.70 -17.94
C LEU A 354 7.80 -11.19 -17.29
N CYS A 355 6.88 -11.76 -18.08
CA CYS A 355 5.64 -12.35 -17.58
C CYS A 355 5.91 -13.55 -16.68
N MET A 356 6.72 -14.51 -17.12
CA MET A 356 7.07 -15.69 -16.35
C MET A 356 7.78 -15.31 -15.05
N ALA A 357 8.77 -14.40 -15.11
CA ALA A 357 9.48 -13.93 -13.93
C ALA A 357 8.54 -13.20 -12.94
N SER A 358 7.63 -12.37 -13.44
CA SER A 358 6.65 -11.66 -12.62
C SER A 358 5.71 -12.63 -11.91
N VAL A 359 5.16 -13.62 -12.62
CA VAL A 359 4.31 -14.66 -12.03
C VAL A 359 5.10 -15.49 -11.00
N TRP A 360 6.32 -15.90 -11.34
CA TRP A 360 7.14 -16.72 -10.44
C TRP A 360 7.44 -16.02 -9.11
N VAL A 361 7.75 -14.72 -9.15
CA VAL A 361 8.02 -13.94 -7.95
C VAL A 361 6.78 -13.78 -7.06
N THR A 362 5.62 -13.53 -7.68
CA THR A 362 4.45 -13.01 -6.98
C THR A 362 3.40 -14.06 -6.64
N HIS A 363 3.32 -15.18 -7.36
CA HIS A 363 2.22 -16.14 -7.21
C HIS A 363 2.03 -16.63 -5.77
N VAL A 364 3.11 -16.88 -5.02
CA VAL A 364 3.05 -17.33 -3.62
C VAL A 364 2.43 -16.31 -2.66
N ALA A 365 2.42 -15.03 -3.04
CA ALA A 365 1.89 -13.94 -2.22
C ALA A 365 0.39 -13.69 -2.46
N HIS A 366 -0.20 -14.28 -3.51
CA HIS A 366 -1.63 -14.15 -3.79
C HIS A 366 -2.44 -15.13 -2.92
N PRO A 367 -3.42 -14.65 -2.12
CA PRO A 367 -4.20 -15.51 -1.22
C PRO A 367 -4.88 -16.70 -1.90
N GLY A 368 -5.41 -16.50 -3.10
CA GLY A 368 -6.07 -17.58 -3.86
C GLY A 368 -5.14 -18.76 -4.11
N TRP A 369 -3.87 -18.48 -4.40
CA TRP A 369 -2.86 -19.51 -4.64
C TRP A 369 -2.41 -20.21 -3.36
N HIS A 370 -2.21 -19.44 -2.27
CA HIS A 370 -1.79 -19.98 -0.98
C HIS A 370 -2.77 -21.02 -0.43
N CYS A 371 -4.08 -20.74 -0.48
CA CYS A 371 -5.09 -21.69 -0.03
C CYS A 371 -5.24 -22.89 -0.98
N TYR A 372 -5.11 -22.68 -2.29
CA TYR A 372 -5.16 -23.76 -3.28
C TYR A 372 -4.02 -24.76 -3.09
N ILE A 373 -2.77 -24.29 -2.94
CA ILE A 373 -1.62 -25.17 -2.74
C ILE A 373 -1.65 -25.84 -1.37
N SER A 374 -1.89 -25.07 -0.30
CA SER A 374 -1.80 -25.62 1.04
C SER A 374 -2.88 -26.67 1.33
N LYS A 375 -4.03 -26.61 0.65
CA LYS A 375 -5.24 -27.41 0.91
C LYS A 375 -5.67 -27.44 2.38
N LYS A 376 -5.20 -26.47 3.17
CA LYS A 376 -5.35 -26.41 4.64
C LYS A 376 -6.18 -25.22 5.08
N CYS A 377 -6.63 -24.36 4.18
CA CYS A 377 -7.48 -23.24 4.56
C CYS A 377 -8.83 -23.73 5.07
N VAL A 378 -9.33 -23.07 6.10
CA VAL A 378 -10.61 -23.36 6.76
C VAL A 378 -11.55 -22.18 6.56
N ASP A 379 -12.84 -22.48 6.46
CA ASP A 379 -13.88 -21.46 6.39
C ASP A 379 -14.09 -20.84 7.78
N VAL A 380 -14.06 -19.51 7.84
CA VAL A 380 -14.32 -18.72 9.04
C VAL A 380 -15.25 -17.58 8.67
N GLU A 381 -16.36 -17.48 9.39
CA GLU A 381 -17.30 -16.37 9.26
C GLU A 381 -16.69 -15.09 9.85
N ILE A 382 -16.62 -14.01 9.07
CA ILE A 382 -16.15 -12.68 9.46
C ILE A 382 -17.12 -11.66 8.84
N SER A 383 -17.78 -10.85 9.69
CA SER A 383 -18.82 -9.89 9.28
C SER A 383 -19.85 -10.49 8.33
N SER A 384 -20.48 -11.59 8.77
CA SER A 384 -21.52 -12.33 8.03
C SER A 384 -21.07 -12.91 6.68
N ASN A 385 -19.77 -12.95 6.39
CA ASN A 385 -19.19 -13.52 5.18
C ASN A 385 -18.25 -14.68 5.52
N ASN A 386 -18.30 -15.76 4.74
CA ASN A 386 -17.40 -16.89 4.89
C ASN A 386 -16.08 -16.64 4.15
N LEU A 387 -14.98 -16.56 4.90
CA LEU A 387 -13.64 -16.40 4.36
C LEU A 387 -12.83 -17.68 4.51
N LYS A 388 -12.10 -18.07 3.46
CA LYS A 388 -11.13 -19.17 3.49
C LYS A 388 -9.80 -18.65 4.01
N ILE A 389 -9.39 -19.05 5.21
CA ILE A 389 -8.17 -18.52 5.83
C ILE A 389 -7.27 -19.62 6.38
N ALA A 390 -6.00 -19.29 6.61
CA ALA A 390 -5.05 -20.25 7.19
C ALA A 390 -5.49 -20.67 8.62
N PRO A 391 -5.27 -21.93 9.04
CA PRO A 391 -5.65 -22.41 10.37
C PRO A 391 -5.05 -21.59 11.51
N GLY A 392 -3.84 -21.06 11.32
CA GLY A 392 -3.19 -20.17 12.29
C GLY A 392 -4.04 -18.94 12.58
N THR A 393 -4.44 -18.22 11.53
CA THR A 393 -5.31 -17.04 11.60
C THR A 393 -6.70 -17.39 12.13
N ALA A 394 -7.26 -18.53 11.74
CA ALA A 394 -8.55 -18.99 12.25
C ALA A 394 -8.52 -19.22 13.77
N ASN A 395 -7.43 -19.80 14.28
CA ASN A 395 -7.22 -19.98 15.72
C ASN A 395 -7.05 -18.63 16.43
N ASP A 396 -6.35 -17.67 15.81
CA ASP A 396 -6.17 -16.33 16.38
C ASP A 396 -7.51 -15.56 16.46
N ILE A 397 -8.34 -15.64 15.43
CA ILE A 397 -9.71 -15.06 15.43
C ILE A 397 -10.57 -15.73 16.50
N ARG A 398 -10.54 -17.06 16.59
CA ARG A 398 -11.28 -17.80 17.60
C ARG A 398 -10.86 -17.40 19.00
N LEU A 399 -9.55 -17.30 19.25
CA LEU A 399 -9.01 -16.86 20.54
C LEU A 399 -9.57 -15.48 20.91
N ILE A 400 -9.47 -14.49 20.03
CA ILE A 400 -9.96 -13.13 20.30
C ILE A 400 -11.47 -13.10 20.54
N ARG A 401 -12.26 -13.85 19.77
CA ARG A 401 -13.71 -13.97 20.01
C ARG A 401 -14.03 -14.58 21.38
N THR A 402 -13.31 -15.63 21.76
CA THR A 402 -13.46 -16.26 23.08
C THR A 402 -13.11 -15.30 24.20
N LEU A 403 -11.98 -14.59 24.10
CA LEU A 403 -11.56 -13.61 25.10
C LEU A 403 -12.57 -12.48 25.24
N ALA A 404 -13.05 -11.92 24.12
CA ALA A 404 -14.06 -10.88 24.16
C ALA A 404 -15.37 -11.36 24.78
N LYS A 405 -15.86 -12.54 24.40
CA LYS A 405 -17.08 -13.12 24.99
C LYS A 405 -16.95 -13.33 26.50
N GLN A 406 -15.78 -13.75 26.97
CA GLN A 406 -15.58 -14.14 28.37
C GLN A 406 -15.21 -12.96 29.27
N TYR A 407 -14.40 -12.02 28.78
CA TYR A 407 -13.76 -10.99 29.59
C TYR A 407 -14.09 -9.56 29.16
N ALA A 408 -14.76 -9.35 28.02
CA ALA A 408 -15.25 -8.04 27.61
C ALA A 408 -16.72 -8.13 27.11
N PRO A 409 -17.66 -8.62 27.95
CA PRO A 409 -19.07 -8.70 27.59
C PRO A 409 -19.70 -7.30 27.44
N HIS A 410 -20.91 -7.24 26.88
CA HIS A 410 -21.70 -5.99 26.75
C HIS A 410 -20.95 -4.84 26.06
N ASP A 411 -20.24 -5.18 24.97
CA ASP A 411 -19.49 -4.22 24.16
C ASP A 411 -18.34 -3.50 24.89
N GLN A 412 -17.89 -4.03 26.04
CA GLN A 412 -16.71 -3.54 26.72
C GLN A 412 -15.47 -3.57 25.81
N SER A 413 -14.61 -2.56 25.97
CA SER A 413 -13.35 -2.46 25.23
C SER A 413 -12.33 -3.52 25.67
N PHE A 414 -11.28 -3.70 24.88
CA PHE A 414 -10.13 -4.55 25.20
C PHE A 414 -8.86 -3.96 24.58
N ILE A 415 -7.68 -4.40 25.04
CA ILE A 415 -6.40 -4.03 24.42
C ILE A 415 -5.93 -5.18 23.54
N ALA A 416 -5.56 -4.91 22.29
CA ALA A 416 -4.85 -5.85 21.42
C ALA A 416 -3.64 -5.15 20.79
N THR A 417 -2.44 -5.51 21.24
CA THR A 417 -1.19 -4.82 20.89
C THR A 417 -0.05 -5.83 20.65
N PRO A 418 0.98 -5.50 19.86
CA PRO A 418 1.08 -4.32 19.00
C PRO A 418 0.60 -4.56 17.56
N PHE A 419 0.30 -5.81 17.18
CA PHE A 419 0.20 -6.19 15.77
C PHE A 419 -1.22 -6.41 15.23
N TRP A 420 -2.26 -6.37 16.05
CA TRP A 420 -3.60 -6.87 15.67
C TRP A 420 -4.71 -5.80 15.69
N PRO A 421 -4.60 -4.70 14.92
CA PRO A 421 -5.71 -3.75 14.78
C PRO A 421 -6.96 -4.40 14.18
N GLY A 422 -6.82 -5.50 13.43
CA GLY A 422 -7.95 -6.28 12.92
C GLY A 422 -8.80 -6.95 14.00
N ALA A 423 -8.29 -7.13 15.23
CA ALA A 423 -9.08 -7.63 16.35
C ALA A 423 -10.24 -6.68 16.66
N TYR A 424 -9.97 -5.37 16.66
CA TYR A 424 -10.98 -4.33 16.86
C TYR A 424 -12.02 -4.34 15.75
N ALA A 425 -11.59 -4.51 14.49
CA ALA A 425 -12.49 -4.52 13.35
C ALA A 425 -13.44 -5.72 13.33
N ILE A 426 -12.92 -6.92 13.65
CA ILE A 426 -13.72 -8.17 13.70
C ILE A 426 -14.79 -8.11 14.77
N LEU A 427 -14.49 -7.49 15.90
CA LEU A 427 -15.39 -7.40 17.05
C LEU A 427 -16.21 -6.11 17.07
N GLU A 428 -16.02 -5.24 16.07
CA GLU A 428 -16.66 -3.93 15.96
C GLU A 428 -16.50 -3.11 17.26
N ARG A 429 -15.29 -3.11 17.81
CA ARG A 429 -14.93 -2.37 19.03
C ARG A 429 -14.00 -1.22 18.72
N LYS A 430 -14.14 -0.13 19.48
CA LYS A 430 -13.16 0.97 19.47
C LYS A 430 -11.90 0.51 20.22
N SER A 431 -10.73 0.82 19.67
CA SER A 431 -9.47 0.66 20.39
C SER A 431 -9.43 1.62 21.59
N PRO A 432 -9.01 1.17 22.79
CA PRO A 432 -8.78 2.05 23.94
C PRO A 432 -7.50 2.90 23.79
N MET A 433 -6.73 2.65 22.73
CA MET A 433 -5.48 3.31 22.38
C MET A 433 -5.62 4.08 21.07
N TYR A 434 -4.99 5.25 20.95
CA TYR A 434 -4.81 5.92 19.66
C TYR A 434 -3.88 5.11 18.76
N GLU A 435 -2.80 4.57 19.33
CA GLU A 435 -1.82 3.77 18.57
C GLU A 435 -2.26 2.31 18.44
N ILE A 436 -3.02 2.03 17.39
CA ILE A 436 -3.56 0.70 17.11
C ILE A 436 -2.53 -0.28 16.50
N TYR A 437 -1.35 0.22 16.13
CA TYR A 437 -0.28 -0.57 15.52
C TYR A 437 1.09 -0.11 16.05
N ALA A 438 1.38 -0.51 17.30
CA ALA A 438 2.44 0.01 18.16
C ALA A 438 3.84 -0.56 17.83
N LEU A 439 4.33 -0.29 16.61
CA LEU A 439 5.57 -0.84 16.07
C LEU A 439 6.84 -0.11 16.49
N PHE A 440 6.73 1.19 16.78
CA PHE A 440 7.88 2.08 16.98
C PHE A 440 7.91 2.61 18.41
N PRO A 441 9.09 2.91 18.97
CA PRO A 441 9.20 3.52 20.29
C PRO A 441 8.47 4.87 20.38
N ARG A 442 7.88 5.14 21.55
CA ARG A 442 7.18 6.39 21.85
C ARG A 442 7.82 7.15 23.01
N SER A 443 7.50 8.43 23.12
CA SER A 443 7.92 9.26 24.26
C SER A 443 7.07 8.93 25.49
N GLN A 444 7.63 9.14 26.68
CA GLN A 444 6.91 8.93 27.93
C GLN A 444 5.61 9.76 28.01
N THR A 445 5.62 10.98 27.47
CA THR A 445 4.44 11.85 27.43
C THR A 445 3.32 11.22 26.61
N PHE A 446 3.66 10.62 25.46
CA PHE A 446 2.70 9.91 24.62
C PHE A 446 2.15 8.68 25.34
N GLU A 447 3.01 7.84 25.92
CA GLU A 447 2.58 6.65 26.65
C GLU A 447 1.67 6.96 27.84
N LYS A 448 1.95 8.05 28.59
CA LYS A 448 1.08 8.50 29.68
C LYS A 448 -0.31 8.90 29.18
N ALA A 449 -0.39 9.59 28.03
CA ALA A 449 -1.68 9.93 27.43
C ALA A 449 -2.46 8.67 26.99
N GLU A 450 -1.77 7.67 26.43
CA GLU A 450 -2.39 6.37 26.10
C GLU A 450 -2.88 5.63 27.35
N ILE A 451 -2.13 5.65 28.46
CA ILE A 451 -2.55 5.06 29.74
C ILE A 451 -3.84 5.71 30.25
N GLU A 452 -3.98 7.04 30.17
CA GLU A 452 -5.22 7.72 30.58
C GLU A 452 -6.41 7.34 29.67
N ARG A 453 -6.20 7.14 28.37
CA ARG A 453 -7.24 6.61 27.48
C ARG A 453 -7.62 5.18 27.85
N ILE A 454 -6.64 4.33 28.15
CA ILE A 454 -6.86 2.96 28.61
C ILE A 454 -7.68 2.93 29.90
N LYS A 455 -7.32 3.74 30.90
CA LYS A 455 -8.09 3.87 32.16
C LYS A 455 -9.54 4.27 31.89
N THR A 456 -9.74 5.29 31.03
CA THR A 456 -11.07 5.80 30.69
C THR A 456 -11.93 4.75 29.98
N ALA A 457 -11.32 3.95 29.09
CA ALA A 457 -12.03 2.92 28.34
C ALA A 457 -12.35 1.66 29.16
N ASN A 458 -11.71 1.50 30.34
CA ASN A 458 -11.87 0.39 31.27
C ASN A 458 -11.95 -0.99 30.56
N PRO A 459 -10.88 -1.41 29.85
CA PRO A 459 -10.91 -2.61 29.05
C PRO A 459 -11.00 -3.86 29.92
N GLY A 460 -11.79 -4.84 29.48
CA GLY A 460 -12.02 -6.07 30.23
C GLY A 460 -10.85 -7.06 30.19
N PHE A 461 -10.02 -6.98 29.14
CA PHE A 461 -8.78 -7.74 29.04
C PHE A 461 -7.72 -7.02 28.20
N ALA A 462 -6.48 -7.46 28.35
CA ALA A 462 -5.36 -7.06 27.51
C ALA A 462 -4.71 -8.28 26.86
N PHE A 463 -4.54 -8.20 25.54
CA PHE A 463 -3.80 -9.15 24.73
C PHE A 463 -2.52 -8.48 24.23
N VAL A 464 -1.37 -9.02 24.65
CA VAL A 464 -0.04 -8.58 24.24
C VAL A 464 0.62 -9.69 23.43
N PHE A 465 0.86 -9.41 22.15
CA PHE A 465 1.61 -10.30 21.27
C PHE A 465 3.11 -10.01 21.42
N ASP A 466 3.76 -10.75 22.32
CA ASP A 466 5.18 -10.67 22.62
C ASP A 466 6.02 -11.41 21.56
N LEU A 467 6.02 -10.87 20.34
CA LEU A 467 6.79 -11.34 19.20
C LEU A 467 7.93 -10.35 18.89
N PRO A 468 9.19 -10.81 18.71
CA PRO A 468 10.27 -9.97 18.22
C PRO A 468 10.09 -9.79 16.71
N LEU A 469 9.51 -8.66 16.29
CA LEU A 469 9.22 -8.39 14.89
C LEU A 469 10.51 -8.45 14.05
N ASP A 470 10.48 -9.21 12.95
CA ASP A 470 11.65 -9.48 12.10
C ASP A 470 12.87 -10.06 12.86
N GLY A 471 12.64 -10.73 14.00
CA GLY A 471 13.70 -11.29 14.86
C GLY A 471 14.39 -10.27 15.76
N ARG A 472 13.87 -9.05 15.85
CA ARG A 472 14.46 -7.92 16.57
C ARG A 472 13.83 -7.75 17.95
N ASP A 473 14.58 -8.06 19.01
CA ASP A 473 14.07 -8.00 20.40
C ASP A 473 13.69 -6.57 20.78
N GLU A 474 14.44 -5.56 20.31
CA GLU A 474 14.17 -4.16 20.59
C GLU A 474 12.82 -3.66 20.06
N LEU A 475 12.19 -4.39 19.13
CA LEU A 475 10.85 -4.08 18.60
C LEU A 475 9.71 -4.76 19.37
N ARG A 476 9.99 -5.50 20.44
CA ARG A 476 8.93 -6.03 21.31
C ARG A 476 8.18 -4.88 21.97
N PHE A 477 6.88 -5.09 22.20
CA PHE A 477 6.02 -4.08 22.82
C PHE A 477 6.54 -3.57 24.16
N ARG A 478 7.05 -4.47 25.02
CA ARG A 478 7.66 -4.11 26.32
C ARG A 478 8.86 -3.17 26.20
N ASN A 479 9.56 -3.17 25.06
CA ASN A 479 10.75 -2.37 24.81
C ASN A 479 10.38 -1.05 24.11
N THR A 480 9.36 -1.05 23.24
CA THR A 480 8.90 0.14 22.53
C THR A 480 7.91 0.99 23.34
N HIS A 481 7.15 0.36 24.24
CA HIS A 481 6.11 0.95 25.10
C HIS A 481 6.23 0.46 26.56
N PRO A 482 7.37 0.74 27.23
CA PRO A 482 7.64 0.21 28.56
C PRO A 482 6.64 0.68 29.63
N LEU A 483 6.13 1.92 29.55
CA LEU A 483 5.20 2.44 30.55
C LEU A 483 3.81 1.82 30.39
N ILE A 484 3.33 1.65 29.15
CA ILE A 484 2.05 0.99 28.89
C ILE A 484 2.14 -0.48 29.29
N ASN A 485 3.25 -1.15 28.96
CA ASN A 485 3.48 -2.54 29.37
C ASN A 485 3.49 -2.69 30.90
N GLN A 486 4.19 -1.79 31.62
CA GLN A 486 4.19 -1.80 33.08
C GLN A 486 2.79 -1.57 33.66
N TYR A 487 2.04 -0.62 33.10
CA TYR A 487 0.65 -0.39 33.50
C TYR A 487 -0.23 -1.65 33.35
N ILE A 488 -0.07 -2.41 32.26
CA ILE A 488 -0.80 -3.68 32.07
C ILE A 488 -0.42 -4.68 33.17
N LEU A 489 0.87 -4.84 33.48
CA LEU A 489 1.34 -5.75 34.52
C LEU A 489 0.83 -5.36 35.92
N ASP A 490 0.74 -4.06 36.20
CA ASP A 490 0.33 -3.56 37.51
C ASP A 490 -1.19 -3.63 37.72
N ASN A 491 -1.99 -3.56 36.66
CA ASN A 491 -3.46 -3.38 36.75
C ASN A 491 -4.27 -4.58 36.26
N PHE A 492 -3.65 -5.56 35.59
CA PHE A 492 -4.30 -6.77 35.12
C PHE A 492 -3.64 -8.02 35.70
N GLU A 493 -4.41 -9.09 35.86
CA GLU A 493 -3.95 -10.41 36.28
C GLU A 493 -3.64 -11.28 35.05
N PRO A 494 -2.48 -11.95 34.99
CA PRO A 494 -2.15 -12.85 33.90
C PRO A 494 -3.05 -14.08 33.94
N LEU A 495 -3.64 -14.44 32.80
CA LEU A 495 -4.28 -15.74 32.65
C LEU A 495 -3.24 -16.86 32.50
N PRO A 496 -3.53 -18.09 32.96
CA PRO A 496 -2.66 -19.24 32.76
C PRO A 496 -2.22 -19.37 31.30
N ARG A 497 -0.95 -19.76 31.10
CA ARG A 497 -0.24 -19.72 29.80
C ARG A 497 -1.14 -20.14 28.63
N SER A 498 -1.25 -19.24 27.65
CA SER A 498 -1.87 -19.57 26.37
C SER A 498 -1.10 -20.71 25.68
N SER A 499 -1.74 -21.40 24.73
CA SER A 499 -1.10 -22.45 23.93
C SER A 499 0.09 -21.97 23.08
N ARG A 500 0.26 -20.65 22.89
CA ARG A 500 1.41 -20.04 22.22
C ARG A 500 2.23 -19.21 23.20
N SER A 501 3.54 -19.48 23.26
CA SER A 501 4.46 -18.78 24.16
C SER A 501 4.54 -17.27 23.91
N ALA A 502 4.26 -16.81 22.70
CA ALA A 502 4.28 -15.39 22.34
C ALA A 502 3.02 -14.61 22.75
N TYR A 503 1.95 -15.27 23.21
CA TYR A 503 0.73 -14.56 23.62
C TYR A 503 0.70 -14.41 25.13
N GLN A 504 0.67 -13.17 25.57
CA GLN A 504 0.46 -12.81 26.96
C GLN A 504 -0.94 -12.23 27.09
N ILE A 505 -1.77 -12.84 27.94
CA ILE A 505 -3.18 -12.49 28.09
C ILE A 505 -3.41 -12.12 29.55
N TYR A 506 -4.03 -10.98 29.77
CA TYR A 506 -4.30 -10.44 31.09
C TYR A 506 -5.78 -10.04 31.21
N THR A 507 -6.37 -10.20 32.39
CA THR A 507 -7.76 -9.84 32.69
C THR A 507 -7.82 -8.85 33.84
N THR A 508 -8.90 -8.11 33.98
CA THR A 508 -9.10 -7.24 35.15
C THR A 508 -8.94 -8.02 36.44
N LYS A 509 -8.23 -7.45 37.42
CA LYS A 509 -8.11 -8.03 38.76
C LYS A 509 -9.50 -8.23 39.34
N ARG A 510 -9.81 -9.44 39.83
CA ARG A 510 -11.05 -9.64 40.57
C ARG A 510 -10.89 -8.93 41.91
N GLU A 511 -11.80 -8.00 42.23
CA GLU A 511 -11.91 -7.54 43.61
C GLU A 511 -12.08 -8.78 44.48
N SER A 512 -11.19 -8.94 45.46
CA SER A 512 -11.30 -10.01 46.44
C SER A 512 -12.62 -9.80 47.16
N GLN A 513 -13.61 -10.65 46.89
CA GLN A 513 -14.83 -10.72 47.68
C GLN A 513 -14.52 -11.24 49.08
#